data_AF-A0A920RNJ4-F1
#
_entry.id   AF-A0A920RNJ4-F1
#
_cell.length_a   1.000
_cell.length_b   1.000
_cell.length_c   1.000
_cell.angle_alpha   90.00
_cell.angle_beta   90.00
_cell.angle_gamma   90.00
#
_symmetry.space_group_name_H-M   'P 1'
#
loop_
_entity.id
_entity.type
_entity.pdbx_description
1 polymer ?
#
loop_
_entity_poly.entity_id
_entity_poly.type
_entity_poly.pdbx_seq_one_letter_code
_entity_poly.pdbx_strand_id
1 'polypeptide(L)'
;MSGIASCASQRPQRAPLGLSYDGGGFFRYEGGTKWTRLGPVTDTTQIYGTAIYEGSLFAGTWPTGSVFRYAGPQKWVHAGRLGMEKEVMGMAVYNGKLYAGTLPFADVYRYDGGSKWTTTGRLDNTPDVGYRRAWSMAVFEGKLFCGVFPLPDTCFRLKAGKSVTYDRALSSGWHHLAEISGRATGCGCPSMGNGWPKVLVLTRRPSTCRRRGH
;
A
#
# COMPACT_ATOMS: atom_id res chain seq x y z
N MET A 1 13.57 20.03 46.56
CA MET A 1 13.06 20.30 45.20
C MET A 1 13.37 19.10 44.33
N SER A 2 12.44 18.17 44.22
CA SER A 2 12.56 16.94 43.43
C SER A 2 11.94 17.17 42.05
N GLY A 3 12.77 17.20 41.01
CA GLY A 3 12.36 17.42 39.63
C GLY A 3 11.53 16.25 39.08
N ILE A 4 10.38 16.57 38.50
CA ILE A 4 9.53 15.64 37.75
C ILE A 4 10.22 15.35 36.42
N ALA A 5 10.72 14.13 36.24
CA ALA A 5 11.13 13.64 34.93
C ALA A 5 9.87 13.41 34.08
N SER A 6 9.66 14.26 33.08
CA SER A 6 8.62 14.07 32.06
C SER A 6 8.96 12.82 31.25
N CYS A 7 8.17 11.75 31.43
CA CYS A 7 8.21 10.58 30.58
C CYS A 7 7.61 10.98 29.22
N ALA A 8 8.47 11.47 28.31
CA ALA A 8 8.13 11.63 26.91
C ALA A 8 7.95 10.23 26.31
N SER A 9 6.71 9.71 26.41
CA SER A 9 6.26 8.56 25.63
C SER A 9 6.58 8.84 24.16
N GLN A 10 7.62 8.22 23.62
CA GLN A 10 7.93 8.21 22.20
C GLN A 10 6.76 7.53 21.49
N ARG A 11 5.75 8.31 21.10
CA ARG A 11 4.74 7.89 20.14
C ARG A 11 5.53 7.43 18.91
N PRO A 12 5.18 6.30 18.26
CA PRO A 12 5.73 6.04 16.93
C PRO A 12 5.27 7.20 16.05
N GLN A 13 6.19 8.12 15.77
CA GLN A 13 5.92 9.34 15.03
C GLN A 13 5.41 8.94 13.65
N ARG A 14 4.13 9.21 13.38
CA ARG A 14 3.55 9.16 12.04
C ARG A 14 4.08 10.38 11.28
N ALA A 15 5.37 10.36 11.01
CA ALA A 15 6.07 11.41 10.30
C ALA A 15 5.84 11.23 8.79
N PRO A 16 5.53 12.30 8.05
CA PRO A 16 5.54 12.28 6.60
C PRO A 16 6.86 11.74 6.06
N LEU A 17 6.77 11.04 4.93
CA LEU A 17 7.92 10.49 4.23
C LEU A 17 8.09 11.19 2.88
N GLY A 18 9.34 11.48 2.52
CA GLY A 18 9.72 12.12 1.26
C GLY A 18 10.65 11.24 0.43
N LEU A 19 10.68 11.49 -0.87
CA LEU A 19 11.47 10.77 -1.86
C LEU A 19 12.35 11.75 -2.64
N SER A 20 13.58 11.34 -2.95
CA SER A 20 14.44 12.01 -3.94
C SER A 20 14.55 11.14 -5.18
N TYR A 21 14.30 11.75 -6.33
CA TYR A 21 14.44 11.15 -7.64
C TYR A 21 15.91 10.82 -7.94
N ASP A 22 16.83 11.74 -7.64
CA ASP A 22 18.26 11.53 -7.84
C ASP A 22 18.89 11.09 -6.51
N GLY A 23 19.40 9.85 -6.46
CA GLY A 23 20.18 9.31 -5.34
C GLY A 23 19.46 8.35 -4.40
N GLY A 24 18.29 7.84 -4.80
CA GLY A 24 17.55 6.77 -4.11
C GLY A 24 17.16 7.15 -2.67
N GLY A 25 17.09 8.46 -2.42
CA GLY A 25 16.93 9.01 -1.09
C GLY A 25 15.49 8.85 -0.62
N PHE A 26 15.34 8.20 0.53
CA PHE A 26 14.09 8.16 1.25
C PHE A 26 14.26 8.98 2.54
N PHE A 27 13.29 9.80 2.91
CA PHE A 27 13.44 10.75 4.02
C PHE A 27 12.24 10.72 4.95
N ARG A 28 12.48 10.93 6.24
CA ARG A 28 11.45 11.14 7.25
C ARG A 28 11.46 12.60 7.67
N TYR A 29 10.29 13.22 7.66
CA TYR A 29 10.11 14.58 8.14
C TYR A 29 10.18 14.62 9.67
N GLU A 30 11.05 15.45 10.23
CA GLU A 30 11.20 15.61 11.69
C GLU A 30 10.58 16.92 12.21
N GLY A 31 9.98 17.73 11.33
CA GLY A 31 9.43 19.04 11.66
C GLY A 31 10.29 20.21 11.19
N GLY A 32 9.64 21.36 10.93
CA GLY A 32 10.28 22.54 10.38
C GLY A 32 10.90 22.26 9.01
N THR A 33 12.22 22.40 8.93
CA THR A 33 13.05 22.11 7.74
C THR A 33 13.89 20.84 7.90
N LYS A 34 13.69 20.06 8.98
CA LYS A 34 14.52 18.91 9.32
C LYS A 34 13.99 17.63 8.68
N TRP A 35 14.91 16.91 8.03
CA TRP A 35 14.65 15.63 7.40
C TRP A 35 15.74 14.63 7.76
N THR A 36 15.34 13.40 8.12
CA THR A 36 16.26 12.29 8.35
C THR A 36 16.29 11.39 7.14
N ARG A 37 17.46 11.17 6.54
CA ARG A 37 17.61 10.23 5.43
C ARG A 37 17.52 8.78 5.95
N LEU A 38 16.63 8.00 5.35
CA LEU A 38 16.32 6.60 5.64
C LEU A 38 16.83 5.63 4.54
N GLY A 39 17.43 6.17 3.48
CA GLY A 39 18.03 5.42 2.37
C GLY A 39 19.51 5.76 2.13
N PRO A 40 20.14 5.09 1.16
CA PRO A 40 19.53 4.73 -0.11
C PRO A 40 18.77 3.40 -0.10
N VAL A 41 17.77 3.27 -0.98
CA VAL A 41 17.33 1.94 -1.43
C VAL A 41 18.50 1.30 -2.18
N THR A 42 18.84 0.05 -1.87
CA THR A 42 20.01 -0.60 -2.48
C THR A 42 19.81 -0.81 -3.98
N ASP A 43 20.92 -0.84 -4.72
CA ASP A 43 20.96 -1.23 -6.14
C ASP A 43 20.15 -0.33 -7.09
N THR A 44 19.74 0.86 -6.64
CA THR A 44 19.06 1.87 -7.44
C THR A 44 19.29 3.28 -6.91
N THR A 45 19.24 4.25 -7.79
CA THR A 45 19.21 5.68 -7.46
C THR A 45 17.84 6.30 -7.68
N GLN A 46 16.83 5.55 -8.14
CA GLN A 46 15.55 6.09 -8.60
C GLN A 46 14.37 5.28 -8.07
N ILE A 47 13.52 5.96 -7.29
CA ILE A 47 12.28 5.42 -6.73
C ILE A 47 11.11 6.11 -7.45
N TYR A 48 10.21 5.31 -8.02
CA TYR A 48 9.09 5.80 -8.82
C TYR A 48 7.73 5.52 -8.20
N GLY A 49 7.59 4.37 -7.54
CA GLY A 49 6.35 3.95 -6.90
C GLY A 49 6.53 3.75 -5.40
N THR A 50 5.52 4.11 -4.59
CA THR A 50 5.47 3.70 -3.19
C THR A 50 4.06 3.33 -2.75
N ALA A 51 3.97 2.40 -1.80
CA ALA A 51 2.72 2.07 -1.13
C ALA A 51 2.97 1.54 0.29
N ILE A 52 2.02 1.75 1.19
CA ILE A 52 2.00 1.06 2.49
C ILE A 52 1.19 -0.22 2.34
N TYR A 53 1.80 -1.36 2.63
CA TYR A 53 1.16 -2.68 2.63
C TYR A 53 1.51 -3.42 3.91
N GLU A 54 0.50 -3.94 4.61
CA GLU A 54 0.65 -4.66 5.90
C GLU A 54 1.51 -3.88 6.93
N GLY A 55 1.33 -2.55 6.97
CA GLY A 55 2.04 -1.66 7.89
C GLY A 55 3.51 -1.38 7.53
N SER A 56 4.00 -1.93 6.42
CA SER A 56 5.34 -1.66 5.90
C SER A 56 5.27 -0.82 4.63
N LEU A 57 6.28 0.03 4.44
CA LEU A 57 6.46 0.78 3.21
C LEU A 57 7.15 -0.09 2.16
N PHE A 58 6.63 -0.07 0.93
CA PHE A 58 7.22 -0.66 -0.25
C PHE A 58 7.57 0.45 -1.25
N ALA A 59 8.69 0.29 -1.93
CA ALA A 59 9.22 1.23 -2.92
C ALA A 59 9.60 0.49 -4.20
N GLY A 60 9.03 0.92 -5.32
CA GLY A 60 9.32 0.45 -6.67
C GLY A 60 10.42 1.26 -7.34
N THR A 61 11.28 0.59 -8.11
CA THR A 61 12.55 1.16 -8.59
C THR A 61 12.70 1.14 -10.11
N TRP A 62 13.64 1.97 -10.59
CA TRP A 62 14.21 1.94 -11.93
C TRP A 62 15.74 1.77 -11.84
N PRO A 63 16.46 1.17 -12.82
CA PRO A 63 16.01 0.51 -14.04
C PRO A 63 15.77 -1.00 -13.85
N THR A 64 15.80 -1.49 -12.61
CA THR A 64 15.78 -2.92 -12.32
C THR A 64 14.38 -3.53 -12.26
N GLY A 65 13.32 -2.72 -12.23
CA GLY A 65 11.95 -3.22 -12.05
C GLY A 65 11.76 -3.97 -10.73
N SER A 66 12.47 -3.57 -9.68
CA SER A 66 12.43 -4.23 -8.37
C SER A 66 11.57 -3.47 -7.38
N VAL A 67 11.11 -4.18 -6.35
CA VAL A 67 10.43 -3.60 -5.19
C VAL A 67 11.24 -3.88 -3.95
N PHE A 68 11.36 -2.88 -3.09
CA PHE A 68 12.02 -3.01 -1.78
C PHE A 68 11.06 -2.65 -0.66
N ARG A 69 11.14 -3.39 0.43
CA ARG A 69 10.39 -3.13 1.66
C ARG A 69 11.29 -2.45 2.69
N TYR A 70 10.81 -1.36 3.25
CA TYR A 70 11.48 -0.67 4.35
C TYR A 70 11.53 -1.57 5.60
N ALA A 71 12.72 -1.77 6.15
CA ALA A 71 12.97 -2.61 7.32
C ALA A 71 13.65 -1.87 8.48
N GLY A 72 13.82 -0.55 8.35
CA GLY A 72 14.43 0.31 9.35
C GLY A 72 15.32 1.38 8.72
N PRO A 73 15.82 2.34 9.50
CA PRO A 73 16.70 3.38 8.98
C PRO A 73 17.88 2.76 8.24
N GLN A 74 18.13 3.22 7.02
CA GLN A 74 19.22 2.73 6.17
C GLN A 74 19.12 1.23 5.81
N LYS A 75 17.95 0.61 6.02
CA LYS A 75 17.74 -0.82 5.80
C LYS A 75 16.52 -1.08 4.94
N TRP A 76 16.77 -1.61 3.75
CA TRP A 76 15.77 -2.02 2.78
C TRP A 76 15.95 -3.49 2.45
N VAL A 77 14.84 -4.21 2.31
CA VAL A 77 14.83 -5.64 1.97
C VAL A 77 14.29 -5.78 0.57
N HIS A 78 15.03 -6.47 -0.31
CA HIS A 78 14.57 -6.79 -1.66
C HIS A 78 13.29 -7.64 -1.57
N ALA A 79 12.20 -7.11 -2.10
CA ALA A 79 10.87 -7.72 -2.08
C ALA A 79 10.49 -8.32 -3.44
N GLY A 80 11.47 -8.54 -4.31
CA GLY A 80 11.30 -9.19 -5.61
C GLY A 80 11.45 -8.25 -6.80
N ARG A 81 11.81 -8.86 -7.94
CA ARG A 81 11.83 -8.23 -9.26
C ARG A 81 10.57 -8.61 -10.03
N LEU A 82 9.96 -7.65 -10.70
CA LEU A 82 8.72 -7.85 -11.46
C LEU A 82 9.09 -8.23 -12.89
N GLY A 83 9.15 -9.53 -13.15
CA GLY A 83 9.44 -10.07 -14.49
C GLY A 83 10.70 -9.48 -15.13
N MET A 84 10.60 -9.13 -16.41
CA MET A 84 11.65 -8.45 -17.18
C MET A 84 11.41 -6.95 -17.29
N GLU A 85 10.64 -6.39 -16.36
CA GLU A 85 10.34 -4.97 -16.31
C GLU A 85 11.57 -4.17 -15.86
N LYS A 86 11.54 -2.88 -16.17
CA LYS A 86 12.56 -1.90 -15.83
C LYS A 86 12.10 -0.92 -14.76
N GLU A 87 10.80 -0.65 -14.66
CA GLU A 87 10.26 0.36 -13.77
C GLU A 87 9.02 -0.14 -13.05
N VAL A 88 8.88 0.23 -11.77
CA VAL A 88 7.68 -0.02 -10.97
C VAL A 88 7.12 1.33 -10.54
N MET A 89 5.95 1.69 -11.07
CA MET A 89 5.38 3.04 -10.99
C MET A 89 4.14 3.05 -10.09
N GLY A 90 2.98 2.69 -10.63
CA GLY A 90 1.71 2.73 -9.90
C GLY A 90 1.64 1.59 -8.91
N MET A 91 1.46 1.89 -7.63
CA MET A 91 1.29 0.88 -6.58
C MET A 91 0.02 1.16 -5.79
N ALA A 92 -0.80 0.13 -5.56
CA ALA A 92 -2.03 0.26 -4.79
C ALA A 92 -2.34 -1.01 -4.02
N VAL A 93 -2.92 -0.86 -2.83
CA VAL A 93 -3.49 -1.98 -2.08
C VAL A 93 -4.94 -2.15 -2.49
N TYR A 94 -5.28 -3.32 -3.01
CA TYR A 94 -6.62 -3.68 -3.44
C TYR A 94 -6.98 -5.07 -2.91
N ASN A 95 -8.15 -5.21 -2.29
CA ASN A 95 -8.65 -6.47 -1.74
C ASN A 95 -7.62 -7.23 -0.89
N GLY A 96 -6.93 -6.52 0.01
CA GLY A 96 -5.93 -7.08 0.91
C GLY A 96 -4.62 -7.50 0.25
N LYS A 97 -4.36 -7.13 -1.00
CA LYS A 97 -3.12 -7.44 -1.73
C LYS A 97 -2.49 -6.17 -2.31
N LEU A 98 -1.17 -6.17 -2.42
CA LEU A 98 -0.42 -5.09 -3.08
C LEU A 98 -0.33 -5.38 -4.58
N TYR A 99 -0.67 -4.38 -5.38
CA TYR A 99 -0.55 -4.40 -6.83
C TYR A 99 0.44 -3.35 -7.29
N ALA A 100 1.14 -3.64 -8.39
CA ALA A 100 2.16 -2.78 -8.96
C ALA A 100 2.11 -2.83 -10.49
N GLY A 101 2.09 -1.66 -11.12
CA GLY A 101 2.14 -1.48 -12.57
C GLY A 101 3.54 -1.12 -13.03
N THR A 102 3.90 -1.59 -14.22
CA THR A 102 5.29 -1.60 -14.67
C THR A 102 5.50 -1.03 -16.08
N LEU A 103 6.78 -0.83 -16.41
CA LEU A 103 7.30 -0.54 -17.76
C LEU A 103 8.50 -1.45 -18.04
N PRO A 104 8.69 -1.99 -19.27
CA PRO A 104 8.12 -1.52 -20.54
C PRO A 104 6.90 -2.26 -21.07
N PHE A 105 6.37 -3.26 -20.38
CA PHE A 105 5.31 -4.07 -20.98
C PHE A 105 3.90 -3.69 -20.54
N ALA A 106 3.72 -2.72 -19.65
CA ALA A 106 2.44 -2.40 -19.02
C ALA A 106 1.77 -3.63 -18.37
N ASP A 107 2.58 -4.51 -17.80
CA ASP A 107 2.10 -5.59 -16.97
C ASP A 107 1.67 -5.05 -15.60
N VAL A 108 0.71 -5.73 -14.98
CA VAL A 108 0.33 -5.51 -13.58
C VAL A 108 0.66 -6.77 -12.79
N TYR A 109 1.32 -6.60 -11.65
CA TYR A 109 1.71 -7.69 -10.77
C TYR A 109 1.03 -7.57 -9.41
N ARG A 110 0.67 -8.72 -8.83
CA ARG A 110 0.18 -8.86 -7.45
C ARG A 110 1.29 -9.46 -6.58
N TYR A 111 1.53 -8.84 -5.42
CA TYR A 111 2.46 -9.37 -4.43
C TYR A 111 1.86 -10.56 -3.69
N ASP A 112 2.60 -11.67 -3.65
CA ASP A 112 2.20 -12.92 -2.99
C ASP A 112 3.05 -13.24 -1.75
N GLY A 113 3.91 -12.30 -1.34
CA GLY A 113 4.75 -12.42 -0.14
C GLY A 113 6.20 -12.80 -0.45
N GLY A 114 7.09 -12.52 0.51
CA GLY A 114 8.53 -12.72 0.35
C GLY A 114 9.09 -11.88 -0.81
N SER A 115 9.57 -12.56 -1.85
CA SER A 115 10.02 -11.95 -3.10
C SER A 115 9.13 -12.28 -4.31
N LYS A 116 7.95 -12.89 -4.07
CA LYS A 116 7.08 -13.41 -5.12
C LYS A 116 6.07 -12.39 -5.60
N TRP A 117 6.02 -12.22 -6.91
CA TRP A 117 5.01 -11.44 -7.63
C TRP A 117 4.40 -12.29 -8.73
N THR A 118 3.07 -12.24 -8.86
CA THR A 118 2.33 -12.95 -9.91
C THR A 118 1.73 -11.93 -10.86
N THR A 119 2.00 -12.05 -12.16
CA THR A 119 1.36 -11.21 -13.18
C THR A 119 -0.14 -11.44 -13.19
N THR A 120 -0.91 -10.35 -13.27
CA THR A 120 -2.36 -10.37 -13.42
C THR A 120 -2.79 -10.01 -14.84
N GLY A 121 -1.84 -9.74 -15.72
CA GLY A 121 -2.07 -9.47 -17.13
C GLY A 121 -1.32 -8.24 -17.64
N ARG A 122 -1.13 -8.25 -18.96
CA ARG A 122 -0.61 -7.14 -19.76
C ARG A 122 -1.77 -6.25 -20.20
N LEU A 123 -1.70 -4.96 -19.88
CA LEU A 123 -2.78 -4.03 -20.21
C LEU A 123 -2.66 -3.42 -21.61
N ASP A 124 -1.46 -3.38 -22.18
CA ASP A 124 -1.21 -2.83 -23.51
C ASP A 124 -0.41 -3.82 -24.37
N ASN A 125 -1.03 -4.26 -25.47
CA ASN A 125 -0.44 -5.18 -26.44
C ASN A 125 -0.17 -4.50 -27.80
N THR A 126 -0.17 -3.16 -27.85
CA THR A 126 0.03 -2.41 -29.10
C THR A 126 1.33 -2.84 -29.76
N PRO A 127 1.31 -3.34 -31.02
CA PRO A 127 2.52 -3.79 -31.70
C PRO A 127 3.49 -2.62 -31.91
N ASP A 128 4.77 -2.93 -32.02
CA ASP A 128 5.83 -1.96 -32.35
C ASP A 128 6.04 -0.81 -31.34
N VAL A 129 5.38 -0.85 -30.19
CA VAL A 129 5.62 0.08 -29.07
C VAL A 129 6.58 -0.54 -28.06
N GLY A 130 7.80 -0.01 -28.01
CA GLY A 130 8.87 -0.50 -27.13
C GLY A 130 8.68 -0.18 -25.65
N TYR A 131 7.95 0.88 -25.30
CA TYR A 131 7.72 1.32 -23.92
C TYR A 131 6.25 1.60 -23.65
N ARG A 132 5.64 0.73 -22.84
CA ARG A 132 4.27 0.84 -22.35
C ARG A 132 4.29 0.84 -20.84
N ARG A 133 3.42 1.63 -20.22
CA ARG A 133 3.37 1.86 -18.78
C ARG A 133 1.99 1.50 -18.26
N ALA A 134 1.94 0.66 -17.24
CA ALA A 134 0.84 0.65 -16.28
C ALA A 134 1.18 1.68 -15.19
N TRP A 135 0.76 2.93 -15.43
CA TRP A 135 1.34 4.11 -14.78
C TRP A 135 0.76 4.38 -13.41
N SER A 136 -0.56 4.58 -13.33
CA SER A 136 -1.25 5.06 -12.14
C SER A 136 -2.30 4.05 -11.70
N MET A 137 -2.61 4.01 -10.41
CA MET A 137 -3.59 3.09 -9.85
C MET A 137 -4.47 3.77 -8.82
N ALA A 138 -5.77 3.43 -8.84
CA ALA A 138 -6.75 3.90 -7.86
C ALA A 138 -7.78 2.81 -7.56
N VAL A 139 -8.28 2.76 -6.32
CA VAL A 139 -9.38 1.87 -5.96
C VAL A 139 -10.66 2.69 -5.88
N PHE A 140 -11.71 2.24 -6.55
CA PHE A 140 -13.03 2.89 -6.56
C PHE A 140 -14.13 1.84 -6.74
N GLU A 141 -15.22 1.94 -5.97
CA GLU A 141 -16.35 0.99 -6.02
C GLU A 141 -15.93 -0.49 -5.99
N GLY A 142 -15.01 -0.85 -5.11
CA GLY A 142 -14.54 -2.23 -4.98
C GLY A 142 -13.73 -2.77 -6.16
N LYS A 143 -13.18 -1.90 -7.01
CA LYS A 143 -12.41 -2.28 -8.21
C LYS A 143 -11.09 -1.51 -8.26
N LEU A 144 -10.05 -2.13 -8.81
CA LEU A 144 -8.75 -1.48 -9.05
C LEU A 144 -8.73 -0.94 -10.47
N PHE A 145 -8.52 0.35 -10.62
CA PHE A 145 -8.35 1.03 -11.90
C PHE A 145 -6.87 1.29 -12.16
N CYS A 146 -6.46 1.17 -13.42
CA CYS A 146 -5.10 1.43 -13.84
C CYS A 146 -5.08 2.27 -15.13
N GLY A 147 -4.40 3.41 -15.08
CA GLY A 147 -4.11 4.23 -16.25
C GLY A 147 -2.92 3.66 -17.03
N VAL A 148 -3.01 3.68 -18.35
CA VAL A 148 -2.01 3.07 -19.23
C VAL A 148 -1.50 4.11 -20.23
N PHE A 149 -0.20 4.10 -20.52
CA PHE A 149 0.44 4.98 -21.50
C PHE A 149 1.26 4.12 -22.48
N PRO A 150 1.26 4.38 -23.79
CA PRO A 150 0.79 5.59 -24.48
C PRO A 150 -0.69 5.61 -24.90
N LEU A 151 -1.49 4.62 -24.53
CA LEU A 151 -2.91 4.57 -24.89
C LEU A 151 -3.66 5.82 -24.37
N PRO A 152 -4.19 6.70 -25.26
CA PRO A 152 -4.98 7.84 -24.82
C PRO A 152 -6.33 7.39 -24.25
N ASP A 153 -6.84 8.15 -23.28
CA ASP A 153 -8.20 8.02 -22.73
C ASP A 153 -8.60 6.61 -22.24
N THR A 154 -7.60 5.75 -21.99
CA THR A 154 -7.82 4.35 -21.65
C THR A 154 -7.47 4.10 -20.19
N CYS A 155 -8.46 3.65 -19.43
CA CYS A 155 -8.29 3.16 -18.07
C CYS A 155 -8.81 1.73 -17.99
N PHE A 156 -7.95 0.80 -17.57
CA PHE A 156 -8.33 -0.59 -17.35
C PHE A 156 -8.78 -0.79 -15.91
N ARG A 157 -9.57 -1.84 -15.71
CA ARG A 157 -10.10 -2.16 -14.40
C ARG A 157 -10.02 -3.64 -14.10
N LEU A 158 -9.49 -3.97 -12.93
CA LEU A 158 -9.40 -5.31 -12.39
C LEU A 158 -10.43 -5.49 -11.26
N LYS A 159 -11.14 -6.62 -11.30
CA LYS A 159 -12.03 -7.08 -10.22
C LYS A 159 -11.54 -8.43 -9.74
N ALA A 160 -11.15 -8.51 -8.48
CA ALA A 160 -10.78 -9.78 -7.82
C ALA A 160 -11.81 -10.07 -6.72
N GLY A 161 -12.77 -10.96 -7.01
CA GLY A 161 -13.84 -11.31 -6.07
C GLY A 161 -14.84 -10.18 -5.84
N LYS A 162 -15.51 -10.22 -4.68
CA LYS A 162 -16.35 -9.13 -4.17
C LYS A 162 -15.51 -8.30 -3.21
N SER A 163 -15.48 -7.00 -3.43
CA SER A 163 -14.82 -6.03 -2.55
C SER A 163 -15.79 -4.88 -2.36
N VAL A 164 -15.97 -4.45 -1.11
CA VAL A 164 -16.81 -3.32 -0.74
C VAL A 164 -15.88 -2.23 -0.22
N THR A 165 -16.08 -1.00 -0.71
CA THR A 165 -15.30 0.15 -0.31
C THR A 165 -16.20 1.21 0.29
N TYR A 166 -15.66 1.98 1.22
CA TYR A 166 -16.26 3.22 1.70
C TYR A 166 -15.39 4.36 1.19
N ASP A 167 -15.79 4.96 0.07
CA ASP A 167 -14.96 5.89 -0.73
C ASP A 167 -15.01 7.33 -0.20
N ARG A 168 -15.28 7.51 1.10
CA ARG A 168 -15.27 8.80 1.79
C ARG A 168 -14.34 8.75 3.00
N ALA A 169 -13.70 9.87 3.28
CA ALA A 169 -12.90 10.00 4.49
C ALA A 169 -13.79 9.84 5.74
N LEU A 170 -13.32 9.03 6.69
CA LEU A 170 -13.88 9.02 8.03
C LEU A 170 -13.46 10.30 8.76
N SER A 171 -14.30 10.78 9.67
CA SER A 171 -13.91 11.87 10.56
C SER A 171 -12.72 11.45 11.44
N SER A 172 -12.05 12.41 12.06
CA SER A 172 -11.04 12.07 13.07
C SER A 172 -11.68 11.34 14.26
N GLY A 173 -10.96 10.38 14.84
CA GLY A 173 -11.41 9.63 16.02
C GLY A 173 -11.40 8.11 15.84
N TRP A 174 -11.90 7.41 16.85
CA TRP A 174 -12.09 5.96 16.81
C TRP A 174 -13.38 5.63 16.07
N HIS A 175 -13.29 4.68 15.14
CA HIS A 175 -14.42 4.17 14.38
C HIS A 175 -14.55 2.67 14.56
N HIS A 176 -15.78 2.21 14.79
CA HIS A 176 -16.13 0.81 14.70
C HIS A 176 -16.70 0.55 13.32
N LEU A 177 -16.03 -0.29 12.54
CA LEU A 177 -16.51 -0.72 11.24
C LEU A 177 -17.09 -2.13 11.38
N ALA A 178 -18.33 -2.29 10.97
CA ALA A 178 -19.01 -3.57 10.91
C ALA A 178 -19.55 -3.78 9.50
N GLU A 179 -19.32 -4.97 8.96
CA GLU A 179 -19.97 -5.41 7.73
C GLU A 179 -21.33 -6.01 8.10
N ILE A 180 -22.40 -5.48 7.50
CA ILE A 180 -23.74 -6.07 7.61
C ILE A 180 -24.05 -6.70 6.26
N SER A 181 -24.01 -8.03 6.20
CA SER A 181 -24.43 -8.77 5.00
C SER A 181 -25.91 -9.13 5.12
N GLY A 182 -26.76 -8.42 4.37
CA GLY A 182 -28.15 -8.82 4.20
C GLY A 182 -28.26 -9.89 3.11
N ARG A 183 -28.94 -11.00 3.39
CA ARG A 183 -29.54 -11.78 2.29
C ARG A 183 -30.67 -10.91 1.74
N ALA A 184 -30.65 -10.63 0.44
CA ALA A 184 -31.84 -10.13 -0.23
C ALA A 184 -32.91 -11.22 -0.15
N THR A 185 -33.75 -11.18 0.88
CA THR A 185 -34.98 -11.97 0.92
C THR A 185 -35.94 -11.27 -0.02
N GLY A 186 -36.11 -11.84 -1.22
CA GLY A 186 -37.38 -11.68 -1.92
C GLY A 186 -38.51 -12.01 -0.95
N CYS A 187 -39.59 -11.24 -1.00
CA CYS A 187 -40.76 -11.27 -0.13
C CYS A 187 -41.02 -12.61 0.57
N GLY A 188 -41.02 -12.63 1.90
CA GLY A 188 -41.63 -13.69 2.72
C GLY A 188 -40.74 -14.36 3.77
N CYS A 189 -40.95 -13.98 5.03
CA CYS A 189 -40.55 -14.62 6.30
C CYS A 189 -39.05 -14.72 6.68
N PRO A 190 -38.65 -14.28 7.89
CA PRO A 190 -37.27 -14.42 8.37
C PRO A 190 -37.05 -15.79 9.04
N SER A 191 -36.19 -16.63 8.47
CA SER A 191 -35.54 -17.71 9.21
C SER A 191 -34.26 -17.17 9.85
N MET A 192 -34.19 -17.17 11.18
CA MET A 192 -32.96 -16.89 11.93
C MET A 192 -31.91 -17.95 11.62
N GLY A 193 -30.85 -17.56 10.91
CA GLY A 193 -29.66 -18.37 10.66
C GLY A 193 -28.45 -17.70 11.30
N ASN A 194 -27.97 -18.25 12.40
CA ASN A 194 -26.80 -17.79 13.13
C ASN A 194 -25.52 -17.99 12.29
N GLY A 195 -25.04 -16.91 11.70
CA GLY A 195 -23.74 -16.85 11.03
C GLY A 195 -23.15 -15.47 11.18
N TRP A 196 -22.53 -15.19 12.34
CA TRP A 196 -21.79 -13.95 12.54
C TRP A 196 -20.66 -13.86 11.50
N PRO A 197 -20.56 -12.76 10.72
CA PRO A 197 -19.40 -12.57 9.85
C PRO A 197 -18.14 -12.44 10.71
N LYS A 198 -17.09 -13.18 10.36
CA LYS A 198 -15.76 -13.04 10.95
C LYS A 198 -15.16 -11.72 10.48
N VAL A 199 -15.33 -10.66 11.27
CA VAL A 199 -14.62 -9.40 11.06
C VAL A 199 -13.25 -9.51 11.71
N LEU A 200 -12.17 -9.46 10.92
CA LEU A 200 -10.82 -9.25 11.44
C LEU A 200 -10.60 -7.74 11.64
N VAL A 201 -10.87 -7.24 12.85
CA VAL A 201 -10.42 -5.92 13.27
C VAL A 201 -9.06 -6.07 13.95
N LEU A 202 -7.99 -5.62 13.31
CA LEU A 202 -6.69 -5.49 13.96
C LEU A 202 -6.69 -4.23 14.84
N THR A 203 -7.23 -4.32 16.05
CA THR A 203 -6.94 -3.35 17.10
C THR A 203 -5.74 -3.83 17.91
N ARG A 204 -4.62 -3.09 17.86
CA ARG A 204 -3.49 -3.34 18.76
C ARG A 204 -3.92 -2.96 20.18
N ARG A 205 -3.78 -3.89 21.15
CA ARG A 205 -4.01 -3.61 22.58
C ARG A 205 -3.14 -2.43 23.04
N PRO A 206 -3.67 -1.45 23.80
CA PRO A 206 -2.82 -0.60 24.61
C PRO A 206 -2.16 -1.46 25.68
N SER A 207 -0.84 -1.37 25.82
CA SER A 207 -0.17 -1.83 27.03
C SER A 207 -0.75 -1.05 28.20
N THR A 208 -1.49 -1.73 29.08
CA THR A 208 -2.01 -1.15 30.32
C THR A 208 -0.84 -0.66 31.17
N CYS A 209 -0.69 0.66 31.31
CA CYS A 209 0.14 1.23 32.36
C CYS A 209 -0.59 0.99 33.69
N ARG A 210 -0.25 -0.09 34.41
CA ARG A 210 -0.72 -0.28 35.78
C ARG A 210 -0.10 0.83 36.63
N ARG A 211 -0.93 1.73 37.15
CA ARG A 211 -0.58 2.54 38.32
C ARG A 211 -0.24 1.58 39.47
N ARG A 212 1.00 1.55 39.94
CA ARG A 212 1.25 1.05 41.31
C ARG A 212 0.87 2.17 42.26
N GLY A 213 -0.10 1.89 43.12
CA GLY A 213 -0.47 2.77 44.22
C GLY A 213 0.44 2.56 45.42
N HIS A 214 0.64 3.67 46.13
CA HIS A 214 1.26 3.91 47.44
C HIS A 214 2.75 3.58 47.58
#